data_AF-A0A8B8LNK8-F1
#
_entry.id   AF-A0A8B8LNK8-F1
#
_cell.length_a   1.000
_cell.length_b   1.000
_cell.length_c   1.000
_cell.angle_alpha   90.00
_cell.angle_beta   90.00
_cell.angle_gamma   90.00
#
_symmetry.space_group_name_H-M   'P 1'
#
loop_
_entity.id
_entity.type
_entity.pdbx_description
1 polymer ?
#
loop_
_entity_poly.entity_id
_entity_poly.type
_entity_poly.pdbx_seq_one_letter_code
_entity_poly.pdbx_strand_id
1 'polypeptide(L)'
;MEDEEWELCNDDGFVYKRKRRRIDALPPPPSEADEEAAEKRRRERKKQTLLKLKAKYEKEILQWESLSNTLTSIQQRTSLNPKPQPQPHQTPSLPSTSSSTDSAGASLLCDLLQQVEAQGAIIRDVTNLCDLAEAMCDKREEQFKQTLFDLPIWASPLDLMQVLCDD
;
A
#
# COMPACT_ATOMS: atom_id res chain seq x y z
N MET A 1 0.08 -29.71 -43.92
CA MET A 1 1.21 -28.98 -43.32
C MET A 1 0.70 -27.57 -43.19
N GLU A 2 0.22 -27.18 -42.02
CA GLU A 2 -0.33 -25.83 -41.79
C GLU A 2 0.81 -24.93 -41.38
N ASP A 3 1.17 -23.98 -42.23
CA ASP A 3 2.17 -22.97 -41.92
C ASP A 3 1.67 -22.09 -40.77
N GLU A 4 2.30 -22.20 -39.61
CA GLU A 4 1.98 -21.38 -38.44
C GLU A 4 2.44 -19.95 -38.68
N GLU A 5 1.52 -19.13 -39.18
CA GLU A 5 1.78 -17.74 -39.50
C GLU A 5 1.94 -16.90 -38.21
N TRP A 6 3.17 -16.46 -37.93
CA TRP A 6 3.51 -15.59 -36.81
C TRP A 6 3.34 -14.12 -37.21
N GLU A 7 2.88 -13.27 -36.28
CA GLU A 7 2.84 -11.82 -36.45
C GLU A 7 3.77 -11.12 -35.44
N LEU A 8 4.37 -10.02 -35.88
CA LEU A 8 5.18 -9.14 -35.03
C LEU A 8 4.24 -8.10 -34.40
N CYS A 9 4.24 -8.00 -33.08
CA CYS A 9 3.45 -7.01 -32.34
C CYS A 9 4.38 -6.06 -31.60
N ASN A 10 4.05 -4.77 -31.65
CA ASN A 10 4.69 -3.73 -30.86
C ASN A 10 3.70 -3.25 -29.80
N ASP A 11 4.05 -3.43 -28.54
CA ASP A 11 3.24 -3.00 -27.40
C ASP A 11 4.14 -2.14 -26.49
N ASP A 12 3.82 -0.86 -26.38
CA ASP A 12 4.59 0.13 -25.61
C ASP A 12 6.12 0.13 -25.87
N GLY A 13 6.53 -0.11 -27.13
CA GLY A 13 7.94 -0.10 -27.55
C GLY A 13 8.64 -1.47 -27.43
N PHE A 14 7.97 -2.49 -26.93
CA PHE A 14 8.46 -3.87 -26.94
C PHE A 14 7.91 -4.64 -28.14
N VAL A 15 8.84 -5.18 -28.94
CA VAL A 15 8.51 -5.96 -30.14
C VAL A 15 8.62 -7.45 -29.86
N TYR A 16 7.54 -8.20 -30.02
CA TYR A 16 7.51 -9.66 -29.83
C TYR A 16 6.74 -10.38 -30.94
N LYS A 17 7.01 -11.68 -31.11
CA LYS A 17 6.32 -12.57 -32.04
C LYS A 17 5.16 -13.27 -31.32
N ARG A 18 3.97 -13.27 -31.91
CA ARG A 18 2.83 -14.07 -31.42
C ARG A 18 2.12 -14.80 -32.56
N LYS A 19 1.46 -15.93 -32.23
CA LYS A 19 0.74 -16.75 -33.21
C LYS A 19 -0.52 -16.00 -33.66
N ARG A 20 -0.70 -15.84 -34.98
CA ARG A 20 -1.82 -15.08 -35.55
C ARG A 20 -3.14 -15.79 -35.22
N ARG A 21 -4.02 -15.12 -34.49
CA ARG A 21 -5.39 -15.61 -34.28
C ARG A 21 -6.20 -15.30 -35.53
N ARG A 22 -6.96 -16.27 -36.06
CA ARG A 22 -7.97 -16.00 -37.10
C ARG A 22 -9.08 -15.17 -36.46
N ILE A 23 -8.94 -13.85 -36.50
CA ILE A 23 -9.96 -12.90 -36.07
C ILE A 23 -10.94 -12.82 -37.22
N ASP A 24 -12.12 -13.43 -37.05
CA ASP A 24 -13.30 -13.05 -37.83
C ASP A 24 -13.50 -11.54 -37.65
N ALA A 25 -13.46 -10.83 -38.78
CA ALA A 25 -13.76 -9.40 -38.97
C ALA A 25 -13.40 -8.46 -37.80
N LEU A 26 -12.23 -7.82 -37.91
CA LEU A 26 -11.89 -6.65 -37.11
C LEU A 26 -13.03 -5.61 -37.21
N PRO A 27 -13.64 -5.16 -36.09
CA PRO A 27 -14.58 -4.05 -36.15
C PRO A 27 -13.90 -2.83 -36.79
N PRO A 28 -14.64 -2.04 -37.59
CA PRO A 28 -14.06 -0.90 -38.31
C PRO A 28 -13.35 0.03 -37.32
N PRO A 29 -12.21 0.63 -37.74
CA PRO A 29 -11.50 1.57 -36.89
C PRO A 29 -12.46 2.69 -36.43
N PRO A 30 -12.44 3.06 -35.15
CA PRO A 30 -13.27 4.15 -34.65
C PRO A 30 -13.01 5.41 -35.48
N SER A 31 -14.07 6.16 -35.79
CA SER A 31 -13.91 7.40 -36.55
C SER A 31 -13.17 8.44 -35.70
N GLU A 32 -12.44 9.36 -36.32
CA GLU A 32 -11.75 10.45 -35.61
C GLU A 32 -12.70 11.26 -34.71
N ALA A 33 -13.98 11.35 -35.09
CA ALA A 33 -15.03 11.97 -34.29
C ALA A 33 -15.37 11.18 -33.01
N ASP A 34 -15.31 9.86 -33.05
CA ASP A 34 -15.53 9.00 -31.88
C ASP A 34 -14.37 9.08 -30.89
N GLU A 35 -13.14 9.22 -31.39
CA GLU A 35 -11.94 9.41 -30.58
C GLU A 35 -11.94 10.76 -29.85
N GLU A 36 -12.29 11.85 -30.54
CA GLU A 36 -12.38 13.18 -29.92
C GLU A 36 -13.47 13.23 -28.83
N ALA A 37 -14.62 12.59 -29.08
CA ALA A 37 -15.69 12.47 -28.10
C ALA A 37 -15.27 11.63 -26.88
N ALA A 38 -14.51 10.55 -27.08
CA ALA A 38 -13.96 9.74 -26.00
C ALA A 38 -12.95 10.52 -25.15
N GLU A 39 -12.07 11.27 -25.80
CA GLU A 39 -11.07 12.11 -25.13
C GLU A 39 -11.72 13.26 -24.34
N LYS A 40 -12.78 13.89 -24.88
CA LYS A 40 -13.56 14.89 -24.14
C LYS A 40 -14.22 14.30 -22.90
N ARG A 41 -14.80 13.09 -22.99
CA ARG A 41 -15.35 12.37 -21.82
C ARG A 41 -14.26 12.06 -20.79
N ARG A 42 -13.07 11.67 -21.22
CA ARG A 42 -11.93 11.41 -20.33
C ARG A 42 -11.52 12.67 -19.57
N ARG A 43 -11.41 13.80 -20.27
CA ARG A 43 -11.08 15.11 -19.67
C ARG A 43 -12.13 15.56 -18.66
N GLU A 44 -13.41 15.37 -18.98
CA GLU A 44 -14.51 15.74 -18.08
C GLU A 44 -14.48 14.88 -16.79
N ARG A 45 -14.26 13.57 -16.90
CA ARG A 45 -14.08 12.69 -15.72
C ARG A 45 -12.91 13.11 -14.84
N LYS A 46 -11.77 13.45 -15.46
CA LYS A 46 -10.58 13.95 -14.75
C LYS A 46 -10.89 15.26 -14.03
N LYS A 47 -11.52 16.21 -14.72
CA LYS A 47 -11.95 17.50 -14.13
C LYS A 47 -12.86 17.29 -12.93
N GLN A 48 -13.87 16.43 -13.05
CA GLN A 48 -14.80 16.14 -11.96
C GLN A 48 -14.10 15.52 -10.75
N THR A 49 -13.15 14.61 -10.98
CA THR A 49 -12.37 13.99 -9.90
C THR A 49 -11.50 15.02 -9.19
N LEU A 50 -10.83 15.90 -9.94
CA LEU A 50 -10.02 16.98 -9.38
C LEU A 50 -10.86 17.97 -8.57
N LEU A 51 -12.06 18.33 -9.05
CA LEU A 51 -12.97 19.21 -8.31
C LEU A 51 -13.44 18.58 -6.99
N LYS A 52 -13.77 17.29 -7.00
CA LYS A 52 -14.12 16.55 -5.77
C LYS A 52 -12.95 16.53 -4.79
N LEU A 53 -11.74 16.30 -5.29
CA LEU A 53 -10.53 16.27 -4.47
C LEU A 53 -10.23 17.65 -3.87
N LYS A 54 -10.34 18.72 -4.66
CA LYS A 54 -10.22 20.10 -4.17
C LYS A 54 -11.22 20.37 -3.05
N ALA A 55 -12.51 20.07 -3.26
CA ALA A 55 -13.54 20.29 -2.27
C ALA A 55 -13.33 19.47 -0.98
N LYS A 56 -12.76 18.26 -1.10
CA LYS A 56 -12.38 17.44 0.06
C LYS A 56 -11.27 18.12 0.86
N TYR A 57 -10.18 18.50 0.21
CA TYR A 57 -9.06 19.15 0.90
C TYR A 57 -9.42 20.50 1.50
N GLU A 58 -10.25 21.28 0.83
CA GLU A 58 -10.74 22.56 1.36
C GLU A 58 -11.51 22.35 2.68
N LYS A 59 -12.39 21.34 2.75
CA LYS A 59 -13.08 20.98 3.99
C LYS A 59 -12.13 20.51 5.08
N GLU A 60 -11.15 19.69 4.71
CA GLU A 60 -10.15 19.18 5.64
C GLU A 60 -9.29 20.30 6.23
N ILE A 61 -8.85 21.25 5.40
CA ILE A 61 -8.11 22.44 5.84
C ILE A 61 -8.94 23.25 6.85
N LEU A 62 -10.22 23.52 6.56
CA LEU A 62 -11.10 24.24 7.50
C LEU A 62 -11.27 23.51 8.84
N GLN A 63 -11.32 22.17 8.81
CA GLN A 63 -11.36 21.37 10.04
C GLN A 63 -10.05 21.48 10.82
N TRP A 64 -8.90 21.38 10.15
CA TRP A 64 -7.58 21.54 10.78
C TRP A 64 -7.41 22.93 11.40
N GLU A 65 -7.85 23.98 10.72
CA GLU A 65 -7.84 25.36 11.24
C GLU A 65 -8.72 25.49 12.49
N SER A 66 -9.94 24.93 12.48
CA SER A 66 -10.83 24.94 13.64
C SER A 66 -10.24 24.21 14.85
N LEU A 67 -9.65 23.03 14.64
CA LEU A 67 -9.00 22.25 15.70
C LEU A 67 -7.77 22.97 16.25
N SER A 68 -6.94 23.53 15.38
CA SER A 68 -5.75 24.30 15.77
C SER A 68 -6.12 25.53 16.61
N ASN A 69 -7.15 26.28 16.20
CA ASN A 69 -7.66 27.43 16.95
C ASN A 69 -8.23 27.01 18.31
N THR A 70 -8.90 25.86 18.38
CA THR A 70 -9.43 25.30 19.63
C THR A 70 -8.31 24.90 20.58
N LEU A 71 -7.28 24.21 20.08
CA LEU A 71 -6.11 23.81 20.88
C LEU A 71 -5.37 25.04 21.41
N THR A 72 -5.14 26.03 20.54
CA THR A 72 -4.53 27.31 20.93
C THR A 72 -5.34 28.02 22.02
N SER A 73 -6.68 28.02 21.89
CA SER A 73 -7.58 28.60 22.90
C SER A 73 -7.51 27.88 24.23
N ILE A 74 -7.43 26.54 24.22
CA ILE A 74 -7.23 25.73 25.43
C ILE A 74 -5.89 26.08 26.07
N GLN A 75 -4.80 26.06 25.30
CA GLN A 75 -3.46 26.36 25.79
C GLN A 75 -3.38 27.76 26.43
N GLN A 76 -4.02 28.77 25.82
CA GLN A 76 -4.11 30.11 26.41
C GLN A 76 -4.88 30.11 27.73
N ARG A 77 -6.00 29.38 27.83
CA ARG A 77 -6.77 29.25 29.09
C ARG A 77 -5.97 28.54 30.18
N THR A 78 -5.22 27.48 29.86
CA THR A 78 -4.37 26.77 30.84
C THR A 78 -3.18 27.62 31.28
N SER A 79 -2.63 28.45 30.40
CA SER A 79 -1.50 29.34 30.71
C SER A 79 -1.91 30.52 31.59
N LEU A 80 -3.15 31.01 31.44
CA LEU A 80 -3.70 32.13 32.22
C LEU A 80 -4.28 31.70 33.58
N ASN A 81 -4.42 30.39 33.84
CA ASN A 81 -4.98 29.87 35.09
C ASN A 81 -4.10 28.74 35.65
N PRO A 82 -2.97 29.06 36.32
CA PRO A 82 -2.21 28.07 37.07
C PRO A 82 -3.10 27.55 38.21
N LYS A 83 -3.50 26.28 38.11
CA LYS A 83 -4.32 25.59 39.10
C LYS A 83 -3.69 25.74 40.51
N PRO A 84 -4.45 26.12 41.55
CA PRO A 84 -3.92 26.22 42.89
C PRO A 84 -3.49 24.84 43.42
N GLN A 85 -2.34 24.85 44.07
CA GLN A 85 -1.68 23.75 44.76
C GLN A 85 -2.64 22.96 45.67
N PRO A 86 -2.58 21.62 45.73
CA PRO A 86 -3.45 20.85 46.61
C PRO A 86 -2.94 20.93 48.06
N GLN A 87 -3.68 21.62 48.94
CA GLN A 87 -3.59 21.38 50.37
C GLN A 87 -4.33 20.08 50.71
N PRO A 88 -3.75 19.18 51.53
CA PRO A 88 -4.53 18.13 52.17
C PRO A 88 -5.35 18.75 53.30
N HIS A 89 -6.39 18.04 53.75
CA HIS A 89 -7.28 18.37 54.87
C HIS A 89 -8.49 19.26 54.53
N GLN A 90 -9.55 18.65 53.98
CA GLN A 90 -10.88 18.55 54.61
C GLN A 90 -11.94 18.08 53.58
N THR A 91 -12.57 16.94 53.85
CA THR A 91 -13.92 16.62 53.36
C THR A 91 -14.94 17.39 54.22
N PRO A 92 -16.20 17.66 53.78
CA PRO A 92 -16.97 16.90 52.79
C PRO A 92 -17.80 17.75 51.80
N SER A 93 -18.58 17.04 50.98
CA SER A 93 -19.74 17.44 50.15
C SER A 93 -19.49 17.70 48.66
N LEU A 94 -20.03 16.76 47.88
CA LEU A 94 -20.31 16.88 46.45
C LEU A 94 -21.24 18.08 46.21
N PRO A 95 -21.08 18.76 45.07
CA PRO A 95 -22.02 18.48 44.00
C PRO A 95 -21.30 18.12 42.72
N SER A 96 -21.65 16.95 42.19
CA SER A 96 -21.42 16.56 40.81
C SER A 96 -21.83 17.71 39.89
N THR A 97 -20.86 18.46 39.40
CA THR A 97 -21.09 19.46 38.36
C THR A 97 -20.44 18.92 37.10
N SER A 98 -21.27 18.21 36.35
CA SER A 98 -21.04 17.65 35.04
C SER A 98 -20.52 18.71 34.06
N SER A 99 -19.23 18.63 33.70
CA SER A 99 -18.76 19.11 32.40
C SER A 99 -18.81 17.93 31.43
N SER A 100 -19.97 17.77 30.80
CA SER A 100 -20.34 16.70 29.85
C SER A 100 -19.54 16.68 28.53
N THR A 101 -18.37 17.33 28.48
CA THR A 101 -17.57 17.49 27.26
C THR A 101 -16.19 16.80 27.32
N ASP A 102 -15.65 16.51 28.52
CA ASP A 102 -14.37 15.79 28.66
C ASP A 102 -14.49 14.28 28.37
N SER A 103 -15.69 13.71 28.54
CA SER A 103 -15.95 12.29 28.29
C SER A 103 -15.82 11.91 26.81
N ALA A 104 -16.18 12.82 25.90
CA ALA A 104 -16.13 12.56 24.46
C ALA A 104 -14.69 12.61 23.91
N GLY A 105 -13.86 13.54 24.41
CA GLY A 105 -12.44 13.63 24.05
C GLY A 105 -11.61 12.48 24.60
N ALA A 106 -11.88 12.04 25.84
CA ALA A 106 -11.25 10.86 26.41
C ALA A 106 -11.62 9.57 25.65
N SER A 107 -12.90 9.41 25.26
CA SER A 107 -13.36 8.30 24.42
C SER A 107 -12.64 8.29 23.07
N LEU A 108 -12.58 9.43 22.38
CA LEU A 108 -11.93 9.53 21.08
C LEU A 108 -10.44 9.19 21.14
N LEU A 109 -9.74 9.62 22.20
CA LEU A 109 -8.33 9.26 22.41
C LEU A 109 -8.14 7.76 22.66
N CYS A 110 -9.01 7.14 23.46
CA CYS A 110 -9.00 5.69 23.66
C CYS A 110 -9.25 4.93 22.35
N ASP A 111 -10.21 5.40 21.54
CA ASP A 111 -10.53 4.79 20.24
C ASP A 111 -9.35 4.92 19.25
N LEU A 112 -8.70 6.09 19.19
CA LEU A 112 -7.50 6.29 18.36
C LEU A 112 -6.35 5.41 18.82
N LEU A 113 -6.14 5.28 20.13
CA LEU A 113 -5.07 4.45 20.68
C LEU A 113 -5.32 2.98 20.36
N GLN A 114 -6.57 2.51 20.50
CA GLN A 114 -6.98 1.17 20.10
C GLN A 114 -6.79 0.92 18.59
N GLN A 115 -7.08 1.92 17.76
CA GLN A 115 -6.86 1.82 16.31
C GLN A 115 -5.37 1.72 15.97
N VAL A 116 -4.51 2.49 16.63
CA VAL A 116 -3.06 2.44 16.43
C VAL A 116 -2.49 1.10 16.90
N GLU A 117 -2.94 0.57 18.03
CA GLU A 117 -2.55 -0.76 18.50
C GLU A 117 -2.96 -1.87 17.52
N ALA A 118 -4.19 -1.80 17.01
CA ALA A 118 -4.68 -2.75 16.00
C ALA A 118 -3.88 -2.66 14.70
N GLN A 119 -3.58 -1.45 14.21
CA GLN A 119 -2.74 -1.25 13.03
C GLN A 119 -1.32 -1.76 13.27
N GLY A 120 -0.77 -1.56 14.48
CA GLY A 120 0.52 -2.10 14.88
C GLY A 120 0.56 -3.63 14.96
N ALA A 121 -0.55 -4.29 15.26
CA ALA A 121 -0.68 -5.75 15.16
C ALA A 121 -0.65 -6.20 13.69
N ILE A 122 -1.43 -5.56 12.82
CA ILE A 122 -1.47 -5.88 11.38
C ILE A 122 -0.10 -5.73 10.73
N ILE A 123 0.61 -4.63 11.03
CA ILE A 123 1.96 -4.40 10.48
C ILE A 123 2.90 -5.53 10.92
N ARG A 124 2.89 -5.91 12.21
CA ARG A 124 3.72 -7.02 12.70
C ARG A 124 3.39 -8.33 12.02
N ASP A 125 2.11 -8.64 11.83
CA ASP A 125 1.69 -9.88 11.16
C ASP A 125 2.17 -9.93 9.70
N VAL A 126 2.06 -8.81 8.98
CA VAL A 126 2.56 -8.71 7.60
C VAL A 126 4.09 -8.82 7.56
N THR A 127 4.82 -8.17 8.47
CA THR A 127 6.28 -8.31 8.58
C THR A 127 6.68 -9.76 8.81
N ASN A 128 6.04 -10.45 9.76
CA ASN A 128 6.31 -11.87 10.03
C ASN A 128 6.05 -12.76 8.80
N LEU A 129 5.02 -12.45 8.02
CA LEU A 129 4.73 -13.17 6.78
C LEU A 129 5.81 -12.94 5.72
N CYS A 130 6.32 -11.71 5.61
CA CYS A 130 7.44 -11.40 4.73
C CYS A 130 8.71 -12.15 5.16
N ASP A 131 9.06 -12.13 6.44
CA ASP A 131 10.23 -12.84 6.97
C ASP A 131 10.13 -14.36 6.71
N LEU A 132 8.94 -14.94 6.89
CA LEU A 132 8.69 -16.35 6.59
C LEU A 132 8.84 -16.65 5.10
N ALA A 133 8.31 -15.79 4.23
CA ALA A 133 8.41 -15.95 2.79
C ALA A 133 9.87 -15.86 2.32
N GLU A 134 10.64 -14.92 2.85
CA GLU A 134 12.07 -14.76 2.57
C GLU A 134 12.84 -16.01 3.00
N ALA A 135 12.64 -16.49 4.24
CA ALA A 135 13.27 -17.71 4.72
C ALA A 135 12.94 -18.97 3.87
N MET A 136 11.71 -19.05 3.35
CA MET A 136 11.32 -20.13 2.44
C MET A 136 12.01 -20.03 1.08
N CYS A 137 12.14 -18.83 0.54
CA CYS A 137 12.85 -18.56 -0.71
C CYS A 137 14.34 -18.89 -0.56
N ASP A 138 14.99 -18.39 0.49
CA ASP A 138 16.41 -18.65 0.77
C ASP A 138 16.68 -20.14 0.90
N LYS A 139 15.84 -20.87 1.65
CA LYS A 139 15.98 -22.31 1.80
C LYS A 139 15.86 -23.04 0.47
N ARG A 140 14.91 -22.64 -0.38
CA ARG A 140 14.72 -23.25 -1.71
C ARG A 140 15.91 -22.95 -2.62
N GLU A 141 16.39 -21.71 -2.60
CA GLU A 141 17.54 -21.30 -3.39
C GLU A 141 18.79 -22.09 -2.98
N GLU A 142 19.03 -22.22 -1.68
CA GLU A 142 20.17 -22.99 -1.17
C GLU A 142 20.06 -24.47 -1.55
N GLN A 143 18.87 -25.06 -1.42
CA GLN A 143 18.63 -26.43 -1.89
C GLN A 143 18.93 -26.60 -3.38
N PHE A 144 18.50 -25.64 -4.21
CA PHE A 144 18.78 -25.67 -5.64
C PHE A 144 20.28 -25.55 -5.93
N LYS A 145 20.99 -24.64 -5.25
CA LYS A 145 22.45 -24.52 -5.35
C LYS A 145 23.15 -25.84 -5.01
N GLN A 146 22.76 -26.50 -3.91
CA GLN A 146 23.33 -27.80 -3.55
C GLN A 146 23.12 -28.85 -4.64
N THR A 147 21.95 -28.91 -5.29
CA THR A 147 21.74 -29.85 -6.41
C THR A 147 22.66 -29.60 -7.60
N LEU A 148 23.13 -28.36 -7.80
CA LEU A 148 24.09 -28.04 -8.85
C LEU A 148 25.53 -28.38 -8.44
N PHE A 149 25.87 -28.21 -7.16
CA PHE A 149 27.21 -28.55 -6.65
C PHE A 149 27.42 -30.05 -6.49
N ASP A 150 26.36 -30.80 -6.19
CA ASP A 150 26.39 -32.27 -6.05
C ASP A 150 26.38 -33.01 -7.39
N LEU A 151 26.49 -32.31 -8.53
CA LEU A 151 26.58 -32.96 -9.83
C LEU A 151 27.92 -33.71 -9.96
N PRO A 152 27.91 -34.99 -10.39
CA PRO A 152 29.13 -35.79 -10.55
C PRO A 152 30.17 -35.19 -11.49
N ILE A 153 29.74 -34.29 -12.39
CA ILE A 153 30.61 -33.60 -13.34
C ILE A 153 31.58 -32.62 -12.65
N TRP A 154 31.24 -32.16 -11.44
CA TRP A 154 32.10 -31.31 -10.60
C TRP A 154 32.97 -32.12 -9.64
N ALA A 155 32.90 -33.46 -9.69
CA ALA A 155 33.82 -34.32 -8.95
C ALA A 155 35.24 -34.28 -9.55
N SER A 156 36.12 -35.18 -9.08
CA SER A 156 37.53 -35.23 -9.52
C SER A 156 37.64 -35.21 -11.06
N PRO A 157 38.33 -34.22 -11.64
CA PRO A 157 38.55 -34.14 -13.09
C PRO A 157 39.20 -35.40 -13.66
N LEU A 158 39.98 -36.11 -12.84
CA LEU A 158 40.63 -37.37 -13.22
C LEU A 158 39.61 -38.51 -13.44
N ASP A 159 38.57 -38.60 -12.59
CA ASP A 159 37.54 -39.64 -12.70
C ASP A 159 36.66 -39.40 -13.94
N LEU A 160 36.38 -38.13 -14.25
CA LEU A 160 35.64 -37.74 -15.45
C LEU A 160 36.44 -38.06 -16.73
N MET A 161 37.74 -37.78 -16.75
CA MET A 161 38.59 -38.14 -17.88
C MET A 161 38.72 -39.67 -18.05
N GLN A 162 38.74 -40.43 -16.96
CA GLN A 162 38.81 -41.89 -17.04
C GLN A 162 37.56 -42.49 -17.70
N VAL A 163 36.36 -42.01 -17.33
CA VAL A 163 35.08 -42.44 -17.96
C VAL A 163 35.00 -42.03 -19.44
N LEU A 164 35.63 -40.94 -19.85
CA LEU A 164 35.67 -40.48 -21.25
C LEU A 164 36.76 -41.13 -22.09
N CYS A 165 37.77 -41.75 -21.46
CA CYS A 165 38.91 -42.38 -22.12
C CYS A 165 38.83 -43.92 -22.16
N ASP A 166 37.92 -44.53 -21.40
CA ASP A 166 37.62 -45.96 -21.49
C ASP A 166 36.44 -46.18 -22.48
N ASP A 167 36.75 -46.59 -23.71
CA ASP A 167 35.81 -47.16 -24.72
C ASP A 167 35.53 -48.65 -24.45
#